data_AF-A0A350PB34-F1
#
_entry.id   AF-A0A350PB34-F1
#
_cell.length_a   1.000
_cell.length_b   1.000
_cell.length_c   1.000
_cell.angle_alpha   90.00
_cell.angle_beta   90.00
_cell.angle_gamma   90.00
#
_symmetry.space_group_name_H-M   'P 1'
#
loop_
_entity.id
_entity.type
_entity.pdbx_description
1 polymer ?
#
loop_
_entity_poly.entity_id
_entity_poly.type
_entity_poly.pdbx_seq_one_letter_code
_entity_poly.pdbx_strand_id
1 'polypeptide(L)'
;MEDKKTDEHEKSSFWQRRKERLEEDKKAKSWLREWVDALVFAFFAAAILRALIFGSYKIPTPSMEQNLMVGDFLIVSNLTYGPRTPMGICVPFTQWCLPGVKLPSTRIPGFRDVERNDIIVFNVPHEIKPISQKTNYIKRAVAVAGDTLEIRNKVVYINGEEELNHEGLQKHYFLKMNDKVRLSEAKMRSVGAGALQNIPGGNDVFIDYIGGDTYLVNLTKEAVEAIQNWPELDSLWLSMTPEGETDRGYASTRSTYDFAEAFRSQDNFQPVVIPFEGQEIELNNQNWFIYKDLIERYENNRLERKDGKIFINGEETNKYVVQQNYYFAMGDNRDNSEDSRFWGFVPKDHIIGKGFIVWYSHDKGVPRFNRILKLIE
;
A
#
# COMPACT_ATOMS: atom_id res chain seq x y z
N MET A 1 -54.41 3.78 73.60
CA MET A 1 -53.57 2.60 73.28
C MET A 1 -53.39 2.57 71.76
N GLU A 2 -52.85 3.65 71.19
CA GLU A 2 -53.01 3.96 69.75
C GLU A 2 -51.70 4.36 69.04
N ASP A 3 -50.57 4.40 69.75
CA ASP A 3 -49.26 4.83 69.20
C ASP A 3 -48.30 3.70 68.80
N LYS A 4 -48.68 2.42 68.96
CA LYS A 4 -47.80 1.29 68.58
C LYS A 4 -47.99 0.75 67.17
N LYS A 5 -49.09 1.11 66.47
CA LYS A 5 -49.39 0.58 65.13
C LYS A 5 -48.77 1.37 63.98
N THR A 6 -48.48 2.66 64.17
CA THR A 6 -47.87 3.54 63.15
C THR A 6 -46.37 3.29 62.99
N ASP A 7 -45.67 3.02 64.10
CA ASP A 7 -44.20 2.90 64.14
C ASP A 7 -43.68 1.54 63.60
N GLU A 8 -44.46 0.45 63.71
CA GLU A 8 -44.16 -0.84 63.08
C GLU A 8 -44.44 -0.82 61.56
N HIS A 9 -45.46 -0.08 61.12
CA HIS A 9 -45.81 0.03 59.71
C HIS A 9 -44.76 0.82 58.92
N GLU A 10 -44.21 1.89 59.49
CA GLU A 10 -43.10 2.66 58.89
C GLU A 10 -41.78 1.87 58.86
N LYS A 11 -41.45 1.12 59.91
CA LYS A 11 -40.27 0.25 59.93
C LYS A 11 -40.36 -0.85 58.88
N SER A 12 -41.52 -1.49 58.69
CA SER A 12 -41.71 -2.51 57.65
C SER A 12 -41.52 -1.95 56.23
N SER A 13 -42.03 -0.73 55.99
CA SER A 13 -41.92 0.03 54.73
C SER A 13 -40.47 0.41 54.39
N PHE A 14 -39.68 0.83 55.39
CA PHE A 14 -38.27 1.18 55.19
C PHE A 14 -37.40 -0.03 54.81
N TRP A 15 -37.57 -1.16 55.49
CA TRP A 15 -36.81 -2.38 55.21
C TRP A 15 -37.20 -3.02 53.87
N GLN A 16 -38.48 -2.94 53.48
CA GLN A 16 -38.95 -3.36 52.15
C GLN A 16 -38.34 -2.50 51.04
N ARG A 17 -38.42 -1.17 51.14
CA ARG A 17 -37.79 -0.26 50.16
C ARG A 17 -36.27 -0.44 50.06
N ARG A 18 -35.60 -0.77 51.16
CA ARG A 18 -34.15 -1.07 51.14
C ARG A 18 -33.86 -2.41 50.44
N LYS A 19 -34.70 -3.42 50.64
CA LYS A 19 -34.57 -4.72 49.98
C LYS A 19 -34.86 -4.64 48.48
N GLU A 20 -35.93 -3.93 48.10
CA GLU A 20 -36.25 -3.63 46.70
C GLU A 20 -35.11 -2.89 46.00
N ARG A 21 -34.58 -1.84 46.62
CA ARG A 21 -33.43 -1.08 46.07
C ARG A 21 -32.17 -1.94 45.95
N LEU A 22 -31.91 -2.84 46.90
CA LEU A 22 -30.79 -3.80 46.83
C LEU A 22 -30.99 -4.86 45.74
N GLU A 23 -32.24 -5.29 45.49
CA GLU A 23 -32.56 -6.19 44.39
C GLU A 23 -32.52 -5.49 43.03
N GLU A 24 -32.98 -4.24 42.94
CA GLU A 24 -32.82 -3.38 41.77
C GLU A 24 -31.35 -3.10 41.49
N ASP A 25 -30.52 -2.79 42.49
CA ASP A 25 -29.06 -2.61 42.33
C ASP A 25 -28.38 -3.91 41.88
N LYS A 26 -28.81 -5.07 42.39
CA LYS A 26 -28.30 -6.37 41.93
C LYS A 26 -28.74 -6.67 40.49
N LYS A 27 -29.98 -6.37 40.15
CA LYS A 27 -30.54 -6.56 38.81
C LYS A 27 -29.89 -5.61 37.81
N ALA A 28 -29.65 -4.36 38.20
CA ALA A 28 -28.92 -3.35 37.42
C ALA A 28 -27.44 -3.74 37.25
N LYS A 29 -26.77 -4.29 38.29
CA LYS A 29 -25.42 -4.85 38.16
C LYS A 29 -25.36 -6.09 37.27
N SER A 30 -26.38 -6.96 37.31
CA SER A 30 -26.50 -8.12 36.41
C SER A 30 -26.70 -7.69 34.96
N TRP A 31 -27.67 -6.79 34.72
CA TRP A 31 -27.94 -6.17 33.43
C TRP A 31 -26.69 -5.48 32.87
N LEU A 32 -26.02 -4.64 33.67
CA LEU A 32 -24.84 -3.91 33.23
C LEU A 32 -23.71 -4.89 32.88
N ARG A 33 -23.55 -5.96 33.66
CA ARG A 33 -22.60 -7.02 33.38
C ARG A 33 -22.93 -7.76 32.09
N GLU A 34 -24.19 -8.10 31.83
CA GLU A 34 -24.61 -8.73 30.56
C GLU A 34 -24.26 -7.85 29.34
N TRP A 35 -24.49 -6.54 29.44
CA TRP A 35 -24.07 -5.60 28.37
C TRP A 35 -22.56 -5.51 28.22
N VAL A 36 -21.82 -5.49 29.33
CA VAL A 36 -20.35 -5.51 29.29
C VAL A 36 -19.85 -6.81 28.66
N ASP A 37 -20.38 -7.96 29.07
CA ASP A 37 -20.01 -9.26 28.53
C ASP A 37 -20.34 -9.34 27.01
N ALA A 38 -21.49 -8.80 26.58
CA ALA A 38 -21.85 -8.70 25.17
C ALA A 38 -20.92 -7.79 24.37
N LEU A 39 -20.55 -6.62 24.92
CA LEU A 39 -19.61 -5.70 24.30
C LEU A 39 -18.20 -6.30 24.20
N VAL A 40 -17.75 -7.00 25.24
CA VAL A 40 -16.47 -7.71 25.25
C VAL A 40 -16.47 -8.81 24.19
N PHE A 41 -17.54 -9.61 24.12
CA PHE A 41 -17.69 -10.62 23.08
C PHE A 41 -17.68 -10.00 21.68
N ALA A 42 -18.44 -8.94 21.46
CA ALA A 42 -18.49 -8.22 20.18
C ALA A 42 -17.12 -7.64 19.80
N PHE A 43 -16.37 -7.11 20.76
CA PHE A 43 -15.01 -6.61 20.55
C PHE A 43 -14.06 -7.73 20.08
N PHE A 44 -14.06 -8.88 20.76
CA PHE A 44 -13.21 -10.02 20.36
C PHE A 44 -13.65 -10.61 19.02
N ALA A 45 -14.95 -10.75 18.78
CA ALA A 45 -15.47 -11.19 17.49
C ALA A 45 -15.04 -10.23 16.36
N ALA A 46 -15.22 -8.92 16.55
CA ALA A 46 -14.77 -7.91 15.60
C ALA A 46 -13.25 -7.91 15.40
N ALA A 47 -12.47 -8.14 16.45
CA ALA A 47 -11.01 -8.27 16.36
C ALA A 47 -10.60 -9.49 15.53
N ILE A 48 -11.27 -10.63 15.69
CA ILE A 48 -11.03 -11.85 14.91
C ILE A 48 -11.43 -11.63 13.44
N LEU A 49 -12.62 -11.08 13.19
CA LEU A 49 -13.08 -10.74 11.85
C LEU A 49 -12.10 -9.79 11.15
N ARG A 50 -11.60 -8.79 11.87
CA ARG A 50 -10.58 -7.86 11.36
C ARG A 50 -9.26 -8.55 11.07
N ALA A 51 -8.82 -9.47 11.93
CA ALA A 51 -7.56 -10.17 11.75
C ALA A 51 -7.59 -11.11 10.53
N LEU A 52 -8.71 -11.80 10.31
CA LEU A 52 -8.79 -12.89 9.33
C LEU A 52 -9.53 -12.55 8.04
N ILE A 53 -10.53 -11.67 8.08
CA ILE A 53 -11.45 -11.49 6.94
C ILE A 53 -11.15 -10.20 6.20
N PHE A 54 -11.24 -9.06 6.88
CA PHE A 54 -11.09 -7.76 6.24
C PHE A 54 -10.38 -6.71 7.09
N GLY A 55 -9.56 -5.88 6.44
CA GLY A 55 -8.93 -4.71 7.05
C GLY A 55 -9.50 -3.40 6.50
N SER A 56 -9.44 -2.34 7.30
CA SER A 56 -9.71 -0.97 6.86
C SER A 56 -8.43 -0.16 6.85
N TYR A 57 -8.09 0.43 5.70
CA TYR A 57 -6.85 1.19 5.48
C TYR A 57 -7.15 2.55 4.88
N LYS A 58 -6.49 3.59 5.39
CA LYS A 58 -6.57 4.94 4.84
C LYS A 58 -5.52 5.11 3.74
N ILE A 59 -5.83 5.85 2.69
CA ILE A 59 -4.88 6.30 1.66
C ILE A 59 -4.30 7.66 2.06
N PRO A 60 -3.00 7.72 2.43
CA PRO A 60 -2.36 8.97 2.82
C PRO A 60 -1.64 9.67 1.66
N THR A 61 -1.34 8.97 0.57
CA THR A 61 -0.49 9.46 -0.53
C THR A 61 -1.17 9.34 -1.89
N PRO A 62 -0.80 10.18 -2.88
CA PRO A 62 -1.40 10.23 -4.22
C PRO A 62 -0.86 9.17 -5.19
N SER A 63 -0.06 8.21 -4.73
CA SER A 63 0.59 7.22 -5.60
C SER A 63 -0.34 6.35 -6.44
N MET A 64 -1.62 6.29 -6.07
CA MET A 64 -2.68 5.55 -6.77
C MET A 64 -3.81 6.51 -7.22
N GLU A 65 -3.51 7.82 -7.33
CA GLU A 65 -4.47 8.87 -7.66
C GLU A 65 -5.24 8.58 -8.96
N GLN A 66 -6.41 9.21 -9.13
CA GLN A 66 -7.52 8.82 -10.02
C GLN A 66 -8.29 7.58 -9.53
N ASN A 67 -7.60 6.46 -9.31
CA ASN A 67 -8.23 5.23 -8.86
C ASN A 67 -8.53 5.26 -7.37
N LEU A 68 -7.51 5.57 -6.55
CA LEU A 68 -7.55 5.68 -5.11
C LEU A 68 -6.99 7.04 -4.68
N MET A 69 -7.85 7.89 -4.15
CA MET A 69 -7.49 9.27 -3.83
C MET A 69 -7.05 9.40 -2.37
N VAL A 70 -6.19 10.39 -2.10
CA VAL A 70 -5.83 10.78 -0.72
C VAL A 70 -7.10 11.05 0.08
N GLY A 71 -7.24 10.43 1.25
CA GLY A 71 -8.45 10.52 2.09
C GLY A 71 -9.51 9.45 1.83
N ASP A 72 -9.28 8.53 0.89
CA ASP A 72 -10.06 7.29 0.78
C ASP A 72 -9.76 6.33 1.94
N PHE A 73 -10.79 5.60 2.34
CA PHE A 73 -10.73 4.49 3.28
C PHE A 73 -11.20 3.23 2.56
N LEU A 74 -10.33 2.23 2.53
CA LEU A 74 -10.50 1.01 1.76
C LEU A 74 -10.84 -0.16 2.67
N ILE A 75 -11.75 -1.01 2.20
CA ILE A 75 -11.91 -2.37 2.72
C ILE A 75 -11.01 -3.28 1.88
N VAL A 76 -10.21 -4.07 2.59
CA VAL A 76 -9.25 -5.02 2.03
C VAL A 76 -9.65 -6.42 2.44
N SER A 77 -9.74 -7.34 1.49
CA SER A 77 -10.06 -8.74 1.72
C SER A 77 -8.77 -9.54 1.94
N ASN A 78 -8.55 -9.98 3.17
CA ASN A 78 -7.42 -10.84 3.52
C ASN A 78 -7.64 -12.27 3.02
N LEU A 79 -8.91 -12.70 2.87
CA LEU A 79 -9.25 -14.04 2.39
C LEU A 79 -8.87 -14.28 0.94
N THR A 80 -8.82 -13.23 0.10
CA THR A 80 -8.51 -13.38 -1.32
C THR A 80 -7.18 -14.10 -1.51
N TYR A 81 -6.11 -13.60 -0.87
CA TYR A 81 -4.76 -14.17 -0.94
C TYR A 81 -4.38 -15.02 0.28
N GLY A 82 -5.34 -15.27 1.16
CA GLY A 82 -5.15 -16.08 2.36
C GLY A 82 -4.65 -15.27 3.55
N PRO A 83 -5.34 -15.29 4.70
CA PRO A 83 -4.92 -14.51 5.87
C PRO A 83 -3.66 -15.10 6.52
N ARG A 84 -2.86 -14.23 7.14
CA ARG A 84 -1.71 -14.63 7.95
C ARG A 84 -2.11 -14.77 9.40
N THR A 85 -1.59 -15.78 10.09
CA THR A 85 -1.71 -15.85 11.55
C THR A 85 -0.94 -14.70 12.21
N PRO A 86 -1.37 -14.23 13.40
CA PRO A 86 -0.71 -13.12 14.08
C PRO A 86 0.79 -13.35 14.28
N MET A 87 1.62 -12.38 13.89
CA MET A 87 3.08 -12.43 14.02
C MET A 87 3.61 -11.84 15.34
N GLY A 88 2.70 -11.36 16.17
CA GLY A 88 2.98 -10.73 17.45
C GLY A 88 1.67 -10.44 18.20
N ILE A 89 1.79 -9.98 19.44
CA ILE A 89 0.64 -9.61 20.26
C ILE A 89 0.38 -8.12 20.05
N CYS A 90 -0.66 -7.80 19.29
CA CYS A 90 -1.03 -6.43 18.96
C CYS A 90 -2.39 -6.07 19.55
N VAL A 91 -2.55 -4.81 19.96
CA VAL A 91 -3.85 -4.31 20.44
C VAL A 91 -4.78 -4.17 19.23
N PRO A 92 -5.96 -4.83 19.23
CA PRO A 92 -6.90 -4.75 18.13
C PRO A 92 -7.21 -3.31 17.75
N PHE A 93 -7.39 -3.06 16.45
CA PHE A 93 -7.71 -1.74 15.88
C PHE A 93 -6.61 -0.67 16.04
N THR A 94 -5.44 -1.02 16.57
CA THR A 94 -4.27 -0.13 16.65
C THR A 94 -3.09 -0.74 15.89
N GLN A 95 -2.04 0.06 15.69
CA GLN A 95 -0.74 -0.42 15.19
C GLN A 95 0.23 -0.81 16.32
N TRP A 96 -0.22 -0.76 17.57
CA TRP A 96 0.64 -1.04 18.70
C TRP A 96 0.74 -2.54 18.97
N CYS A 97 1.97 -3.04 19.06
CA CYS A 97 2.28 -4.42 19.40
C CYS A 97 3.28 -4.47 20.55
N LEU A 98 3.22 -5.53 21.36
CA LEU A 98 4.18 -5.76 22.44
C LEU A 98 5.60 -5.83 21.88
N PRO A 99 6.52 -4.94 22.28
CA PRO A 99 7.90 -4.96 21.83
C PRO A 99 8.60 -6.27 22.21
N GLY A 100 9.43 -6.81 21.30
CA GLY A 100 10.23 -8.01 21.56
C GLY A 100 9.49 -9.35 21.41
N VAL A 101 8.16 -9.36 21.28
CA VAL A 101 7.39 -10.60 21.06
C VAL A 101 7.24 -10.89 19.57
N LYS A 102 7.81 -12.00 19.11
CA LYS A 102 7.65 -12.52 17.74
C LYS A 102 6.99 -13.89 17.80
N LEU A 103 5.91 -14.07 17.04
CA LEU A 103 5.22 -15.35 16.90
C LEU A 103 5.51 -15.94 15.51
N PRO A 104 5.68 -17.27 15.40
CA PRO A 104 5.76 -17.91 14.09
C PRO A 104 4.44 -17.67 13.35
N SER A 105 4.55 -17.12 12.14
CA SER A 105 3.39 -16.85 11.30
C SER A 105 3.29 -17.88 10.20
N THR A 106 2.06 -18.25 9.87
CA THR A 106 1.74 -19.12 8.75
C THR A 106 0.62 -18.46 7.96
N ARG A 107 0.70 -18.55 6.63
CA ARG A 107 -0.37 -18.12 5.74
C ARG A 107 -1.35 -19.27 5.53
N ILE A 108 -2.62 -19.01 5.75
CA ILE A 108 -3.71 -19.94 5.44
C ILE A 108 -4.02 -19.83 3.94
N PRO A 109 -4.39 -20.91 3.24
CA PRO A 109 -4.79 -20.83 1.83
C PRO A 109 -5.86 -19.76 1.58
N GLY A 110 -5.67 -18.98 0.52
CA GLY A 110 -6.64 -18.00 0.04
C GLY A 110 -7.60 -18.59 -0.98
N PHE A 111 -8.53 -17.76 -1.45
CA PHE A 111 -9.41 -18.12 -2.56
C PHE A 111 -8.68 -18.19 -3.91
N ARG A 112 -7.64 -17.36 -4.10
CA ARG A 112 -6.77 -17.37 -5.28
C ARG A 112 -5.42 -16.72 -4.98
N ASP A 113 -4.44 -16.91 -5.87
CA ASP A 113 -3.19 -16.17 -5.81
C ASP A 113 -3.35 -14.74 -6.37
N VAL A 114 -2.33 -13.90 -6.16
CA VAL A 114 -2.29 -12.54 -6.72
C VAL A 114 -2.16 -12.62 -8.23
N GLU A 115 -2.96 -11.85 -8.94
CA GLU A 115 -2.97 -11.75 -10.39
C GLU A 115 -2.41 -10.40 -10.84
N ARG A 116 -1.98 -10.32 -12.10
CA ARG A 116 -1.55 -9.04 -12.68
C ARG A 116 -2.67 -8.02 -12.56
N ASN A 117 -2.29 -6.78 -12.30
CA ASN A 117 -3.15 -5.63 -12.10
C ASN A 117 -4.03 -5.65 -10.84
N ASP A 118 -3.91 -6.63 -9.96
CA ASP A 118 -4.58 -6.57 -8.66
C ASP A 118 -4.11 -5.37 -7.83
N ILE A 119 -5.05 -4.65 -7.21
CA ILE A 119 -4.70 -3.67 -6.16
C ILE A 119 -4.42 -4.42 -4.87
N ILE A 120 -3.14 -4.47 -4.51
CA ILE A 120 -2.64 -5.18 -3.34
C ILE A 120 -2.30 -4.22 -2.21
N VAL A 121 -2.62 -4.64 -0.99
CA VAL A 121 -2.12 -4.01 0.23
C VAL A 121 -1.03 -4.89 0.81
N PHE A 122 0.11 -4.31 1.14
CA PHE A 122 1.27 -5.07 1.62
C PHE A 122 2.10 -4.26 2.60
N ASN A 123 2.87 -4.99 3.42
CA ASN A 123 3.88 -4.41 4.29
C ASN A 123 5.11 -4.01 3.47
N VAL A 124 5.62 -2.79 3.62
CA VAL A 124 6.72 -2.27 2.79
C VAL A 124 8.04 -3.04 3.03
N PRO A 125 8.62 -3.71 2.02
CA PRO A 125 9.73 -4.64 2.24
C PRO A 125 11.00 -4.01 2.82
N HIS A 126 11.33 -2.78 2.40
CA HIS A 126 12.59 -2.14 2.77
C HIS A 126 12.67 -1.63 4.22
N GLU A 127 11.58 -1.59 4.99
CA GLU A 127 11.64 -1.20 6.41
C GLU A 127 12.34 -2.28 7.26
N ILE A 128 13.31 -1.88 8.09
CA ILE A 128 14.03 -2.77 9.02
C ILE A 128 13.21 -2.92 10.32
N LYS A 129 12.04 -3.54 10.20
CA LYS A 129 11.11 -3.81 11.32
C LYS A 129 10.47 -5.20 11.15
N PRO A 130 9.94 -5.82 12.22
CA PRO A 130 9.09 -6.99 12.09
C PRO A 130 7.93 -6.72 11.13
N ILE A 131 7.55 -7.70 10.30
CA ILE A 131 6.57 -7.52 9.23
C ILE A 131 5.24 -6.93 9.75
N SER A 132 4.78 -7.35 10.92
CA SER A 132 3.55 -6.84 11.56
C SER A 132 3.58 -5.35 11.92
N GLN A 133 4.77 -4.73 11.98
CA GLN A 133 4.98 -3.33 12.36
C GLN A 133 5.44 -2.45 11.19
N LYS A 134 5.57 -3.03 9.99
CA LYS A 134 5.94 -2.30 8.78
C LYS A 134 4.76 -1.44 8.30
N THR A 135 5.07 -0.31 7.70
CA THR A 135 4.06 0.54 7.06
C THR A 135 3.33 -0.24 5.97
N ASN A 136 2.02 0.02 5.81
CA ASN A 136 1.20 -0.60 4.77
C ASN A 136 1.17 0.29 3.54
N TYR A 137 1.53 -0.25 2.39
CA TYR A 137 1.41 0.43 1.10
C TYR A 137 0.33 -0.25 0.26
N ILE A 138 -0.24 0.53 -0.65
CA ILE A 138 -1.25 0.10 -1.60
C ILE A 138 -0.76 0.47 -2.99
N LYS A 139 -0.66 -0.53 -3.86
CA LYS A 139 -0.11 -0.47 -5.21
C LYS A 139 -0.79 -1.51 -6.09
N ARG A 140 -0.56 -1.39 -7.40
CA ARG A 140 -0.96 -2.40 -8.38
C ARG A 140 0.13 -3.46 -8.52
N ALA A 141 -0.23 -4.74 -8.51
CA ALA A 141 0.67 -5.85 -8.80
C ALA A 141 0.89 -5.95 -10.32
N VAL A 142 1.88 -5.22 -10.83
CA VAL A 142 2.13 -5.11 -12.28
C VAL A 142 2.71 -6.40 -12.86
N ALA A 143 3.61 -7.05 -12.11
CA ALA A 143 4.19 -8.33 -12.48
C ALA A 143 4.08 -9.31 -11.31
N VAL A 144 3.84 -10.58 -11.63
CA VAL A 144 3.70 -11.66 -10.65
C VAL A 144 4.81 -12.71 -10.81
N ALA A 145 4.91 -13.61 -9.85
CA ALA A 145 5.92 -14.67 -9.82
C ALA A 145 6.03 -15.41 -11.17
N GLY A 146 7.24 -15.48 -11.72
CA GLY A 146 7.54 -16.10 -13.02
C GLY A 146 7.47 -15.16 -14.22
N ASP A 147 6.89 -13.97 -14.09
CA ASP A 147 6.89 -12.98 -15.17
C ASP A 147 8.29 -12.43 -15.44
N THR A 148 8.58 -12.09 -16.69
CA THR A 148 9.72 -11.26 -17.06
C THR A 148 9.27 -9.81 -17.17
N LEU A 149 9.79 -8.95 -16.30
CA LEU A 149 9.55 -7.51 -16.31
C LEU A 149 10.66 -6.80 -17.08
N GLU A 150 10.29 -5.89 -17.96
CA GLU A 150 11.20 -4.95 -18.63
C GLU A 150 10.57 -3.55 -18.61
N ILE A 151 11.38 -2.49 -18.50
CA ILE A 151 10.90 -1.12 -18.67
C ILE A 151 11.76 -0.48 -19.75
N ARG A 152 11.16 0.03 -20.83
CA ARG A 152 11.87 0.73 -21.90
C ARG A 152 11.22 2.08 -22.10
N ASN A 153 11.99 3.15 -21.94
CA ASN A 153 11.52 4.52 -22.13
C ASN A 153 10.19 4.76 -21.39
N LYS A 154 10.12 4.37 -20.10
CA LYS A 154 8.96 4.52 -19.22
C LYS A 154 7.72 3.67 -19.60
N VAL A 155 7.84 2.78 -20.57
CA VAL A 155 6.81 1.79 -20.92
C VAL A 155 7.17 0.46 -20.29
N VAL A 156 6.23 -0.12 -19.54
CA VAL A 156 6.41 -1.42 -18.88
C VAL A 156 6.04 -2.53 -19.86
N TYR A 157 6.85 -3.57 -19.90
CA TYR A 157 6.60 -4.78 -20.67
C TYR A 157 6.65 -6.00 -19.75
N ILE A 158 5.66 -6.88 -19.87
CA ILE A 158 5.55 -8.13 -19.13
C ILE A 158 5.57 -9.28 -20.13
N ASN A 159 6.59 -10.14 -20.03
CA ASN A 159 6.84 -11.22 -20.97
C ASN A 159 6.94 -10.74 -22.43
N GLY A 160 7.50 -9.54 -22.64
CA GLY A 160 7.69 -8.91 -23.95
C GLY A 160 6.47 -8.15 -24.48
N GLU A 161 5.30 -8.28 -23.85
CA GLU A 161 4.08 -7.55 -24.21
C GLU A 161 3.97 -6.27 -23.39
N GLU A 162 3.54 -5.16 -24.01
CA GLU A 162 3.29 -3.91 -23.29
C GLU A 162 2.23 -4.13 -22.20
N GLU A 163 2.50 -3.64 -20.99
CA GLU A 163 1.54 -3.64 -19.89
C GLU A 163 0.24 -2.98 -20.37
N LEU A 164 -0.88 -3.67 -20.16
CA LEU A 164 -2.19 -3.10 -20.43
C LEU A 164 -2.34 -1.79 -19.66
N ASN A 165 -2.47 -0.70 -20.40
CA ASN A 165 -2.76 0.59 -19.83
C ASN A 165 -4.15 0.51 -19.16
N HIS A 166 -4.21 0.71 -17.86
CA HIS A 166 -5.45 0.72 -17.09
C HIS A 166 -5.90 2.16 -16.84
N GLU A 167 -7.19 2.36 -16.62
CA GLU A 167 -7.74 3.69 -16.33
C GLU A 167 -7.01 4.32 -15.14
N GLY A 168 -6.82 5.64 -15.20
CA GLY A 168 -6.19 6.39 -14.12
C GLY A 168 -4.66 6.28 -14.03
N LEU A 169 -3.99 5.56 -14.94
CA LEU A 169 -2.53 5.57 -15.01
C LEU A 169 -2.03 6.98 -15.37
N GLN A 170 -1.18 7.57 -14.51
CA GLN A 170 -0.61 8.89 -14.70
C GLN A 170 0.91 8.84 -14.86
N LYS A 171 1.43 9.68 -15.76
CA LYS A 171 2.86 9.88 -16.02
C LYS A 171 3.14 11.37 -16.18
N HIS A 172 4.39 11.76 -15.93
CA HIS A 172 4.87 13.09 -16.19
C HIS A 172 5.15 13.31 -17.68
N TYR A 173 4.70 14.45 -18.18
CA TYR A 173 4.95 14.92 -19.55
C TYR A 173 5.52 16.33 -19.51
N PHE A 174 6.35 16.64 -20.49
CA PHE A 174 6.66 18.01 -20.86
C PHE A 174 5.64 18.49 -21.89
N LEU A 175 5.03 19.63 -21.60
CA LEU A 175 4.01 20.27 -22.40
C LEU A 175 4.51 21.66 -22.73
N LYS A 176 4.76 21.90 -24.03
CA LYS A 176 5.21 23.20 -24.53
C LYS A 176 4.05 23.91 -25.21
N MET A 177 3.78 25.12 -24.77
CA MET A 177 2.76 25.99 -25.33
C MET A 177 3.33 26.83 -26.48
N ASN A 178 2.46 27.24 -27.40
CA ASN A 178 2.80 28.25 -28.39
C ASN A 178 3.18 29.58 -27.71
N ASP A 179 4.08 30.33 -28.37
CA ASP A 179 4.64 31.58 -27.85
C ASP A 179 3.59 32.48 -27.18
N LYS A 180 3.91 32.93 -25.96
CA LYS A 180 3.10 33.86 -25.15
C LYS A 180 1.76 33.30 -24.65
N VAL A 181 1.46 32.01 -24.84
CA VAL A 181 0.32 31.36 -24.19
C VAL A 181 0.75 30.76 -22.87
N ARG A 182 0.16 31.24 -21.77
CA ARG A 182 0.43 30.67 -20.44
C ARG A 182 -0.54 29.54 -20.12
N LEU A 183 0.02 28.43 -19.63
CA LEU A 183 -0.77 27.34 -19.10
C LEU A 183 -1.34 27.72 -17.73
N SER A 184 -2.64 27.48 -17.52
CA SER A 184 -3.29 27.73 -16.23
C SER A 184 -3.68 26.42 -15.54
N GLU A 185 -3.63 26.41 -14.21
CA GLU A 185 -4.04 25.24 -13.40
C GLU A 185 -5.49 24.84 -13.67
N ALA A 186 -6.41 25.81 -13.76
CA ALA A 186 -7.82 25.55 -14.03
C ALA A 186 -8.01 24.78 -15.34
N LYS A 187 -7.19 25.07 -16.35
CA LYS A 187 -7.22 24.35 -17.63
C LYS A 187 -6.71 22.93 -17.50
N MET A 188 -5.62 22.70 -16.76
CA MET A 188 -5.13 21.35 -16.47
C MET A 188 -6.15 20.50 -15.71
N ARG A 189 -6.81 21.10 -14.72
CA ARG A 189 -7.90 20.43 -13.98
C ARG A 189 -9.09 20.10 -14.89
N SER A 190 -9.39 20.95 -15.87
CA SER A 190 -10.51 20.71 -16.81
C SER A 190 -10.34 19.47 -17.69
N VAL A 191 -9.10 19.04 -17.92
CA VAL A 191 -8.77 17.79 -18.64
C VAL A 191 -8.41 16.63 -17.72
N GLY A 192 -8.63 16.77 -16.40
CA GLY A 192 -8.39 15.70 -15.44
C GLY A 192 -6.92 15.47 -15.08
N ALA A 193 -6.03 16.44 -15.32
CA ALA A 193 -4.62 16.32 -14.93
C ALA A 193 -4.46 16.12 -13.43
N GLY A 194 -3.50 15.27 -13.04
CA GLY A 194 -3.14 15.04 -11.66
C GLY A 194 -2.27 16.14 -11.09
N ALA A 195 -2.14 16.17 -9.77
CA ALA A 195 -1.11 16.97 -9.14
C ALA A 195 0.28 16.33 -9.39
N LEU A 196 1.28 17.17 -9.59
CA LEU A 196 2.71 16.82 -9.51
C LEU A 196 3.14 16.66 -8.05
N GLN A 197 2.62 17.49 -7.15
CA GLN A 197 2.95 17.43 -5.73
C GLN A 197 1.69 17.67 -4.90
N ASN A 198 1.41 16.73 -4.00
CA ASN A 198 0.35 16.86 -3.02
C ASN A 198 0.94 17.47 -1.74
N ILE A 199 0.50 18.68 -1.37
CA ILE A 199 1.08 19.42 -0.23
C ILE A 199 0.14 19.31 0.97
N PRO A 200 0.53 18.61 2.06
CA PRO A 200 -0.29 18.52 3.26
C PRO A 200 -0.61 19.92 3.82
N GLY A 201 -1.90 20.26 3.89
CA GLY A 201 -2.35 21.57 4.37
C GLY A 201 -2.13 22.74 3.40
N GLY A 202 -1.63 22.48 2.19
CA GLY A 202 -1.39 23.47 1.15
C GLY A 202 -2.29 23.30 -0.08
N ASN A 203 -1.91 24.02 -1.14
CA ASN A 203 -2.46 23.84 -2.49
C ASN A 203 -1.55 22.89 -3.25
N ASP A 204 -2.13 21.89 -3.89
CA ASP A 204 -1.38 20.94 -4.70
C ASP A 204 -0.84 21.63 -5.95
N VAL A 205 0.33 21.20 -6.40
CA VAL A 205 1.01 21.76 -7.57
C VAL A 205 0.66 20.91 -8.79
N PHE A 206 0.10 21.51 -9.83
CA PHE A 206 -0.28 20.83 -11.07
C PHE A 206 0.67 21.10 -12.24
N ILE A 207 1.40 22.21 -12.16
CA ILE A 207 2.23 22.72 -13.23
C ILE A 207 3.56 23.14 -12.61
N ASP A 208 4.66 22.69 -13.20
CA ASP A 208 6.01 23.19 -12.90
C ASP A 208 6.61 23.80 -14.17
N TYR A 209 7.04 25.06 -14.11
CA TYR A 209 7.53 25.79 -15.27
C TYR A 209 9.04 25.61 -15.42
N ILE A 210 9.46 24.98 -16.51
CA ILE A 210 10.85 24.57 -16.74
C ILE A 210 11.60 25.61 -17.60
N GLY A 211 10.90 26.49 -18.31
CA GLY A 211 11.48 27.51 -19.19
C GLY A 211 11.07 27.34 -20.65
N GLY A 212 11.20 28.40 -21.45
CA GLY A 212 10.89 28.37 -22.88
C GLY A 212 9.46 27.91 -23.19
N ASP A 213 8.48 28.41 -22.43
CA ASP A 213 7.06 28.04 -22.54
C ASP A 213 6.78 26.54 -22.34
N THR A 214 7.71 25.82 -21.70
CA THR A 214 7.61 24.39 -21.38
C THR A 214 7.28 24.17 -19.91
N TYR A 215 6.34 23.26 -19.68
CA TYR A 215 5.82 22.90 -18.38
C TYR A 215 5.95 21.40 -18.15
N LEU A 216 6.36 20.99 -16.96
CA LEU A 216 6.16 19.64 -16.48
C LEU A 216 4.73 19.52 -15.94
N VAL A 217 4.02 18.46 -16.31
CA VAL A 217 2.63 18.19 -15.92
C VAL A 217 2.41 16.69 -15.70
N ASN A 218 1.41 16.31 -14.89
CA ASN A 218 1.08 14.91 -14.61
C ASN A 218 -0.25 14.51 -15.28
N LEU A 219 -0.21 13.58 -16.23
CA LEU A 219 -1.33 13.32 -17.14
C LEU A 219 -1.69 11.84 -17.22
N THR A 220 -2.99 11.56 -17.35
CA THR A 220 -3.49 10.27 -17.85
C THR A 220 -3.41 10.21 -19.38
N LYS A 221 -3.65 9.03 -19.95
CA LYS A 221 -3.72 8.87 -21.41
C LYS A 221 -4.84 9.74 -22.02
N GLU A 222 -6.00 9.79 -21.39
CA GLU A 222 -7.15 10.58 -21.84
C GLU A 222 -6.84 12.08 -21.82
N ALA A 223 -6.13 12.54 -20.79
CA ALA A 223 -5.68 13.93 -20.70
C ALA A 223 -4.67 14.26 -21.81
N VAL A 224 -3.75 13.35 -22.13
CA VAL A 224 -2.80 13.50 -23.25
C VAL A 224 -3.56 13.65 -24.56
N GLU A 225 -4.51 12.76 -24.85
CA GLU A 225 -5.33 12.81 -26.07
C GLU A 225 -6.15 14.10 -26.16
N ALA A 226 -6.71 14.59 -25.05
CA ALA A 226 -7.43 15.86 -25.01
C ALA A 226 -6.50 17.06 -25.28
N ILE A 227 -5.31 17.08 -24.67
CA ILE A 227 -4.34 18.16 -24.80
C ILE A 227 -3.75 18.23 -26.21
N GLN A 228 -3.49 17.08 -26.85
CA GLN A 228 -2.96 17.01 -28.22
C GLN A 228 -3.83 17.76 -29.25
N ASN A 229 -5.10 17.98 -28.94
CA ASN A 229 -6.05 18.71 -29.79
C ASN A 229 -6.13 20.21 -29.48
N TRP A 230 -5.36 20.74 -28.52
CA TRP A 230 -5.36 22.17 -28.19
C TRP A 230 -4.67 23.00 -29.28
N PRO A 231 -5.29 24.05 -29.82
CA PRO A 231 -4.69 24.86 -30.89
C PRO A 231 -3.45 25.65 -30.42
N GLU A 232 -3.34 25.88 -29.13
CA GLU A 232 -2.20 26.53 -28.47
C GLU A 232 -1.08 25.58 -28.03
N LEU A 233 -1.18 24.27 -28.29
CA LEU A 233 -0.10 23.33 -28.02
C LEU A 233 0.96 23.41 -29.14
N ASP A 234 2.23 23.55 -28.76
CA ASP A 234 3.36 23.39 -29.68
C ASP A 234 3.80 21.92 -29.72
N SER A 235 4.09 21.35 -28.55
CA SER A 235 4.54 19.95 -28.44
C SER A 235 4.24 19.35 -27.06
N LEU A 236 4.07 18.02 -27.04
CA LEU A 236 3.82 17.23 -25.83
C LEU A 236 4.61 15.93 -25.91
N TRP A 237 5.45 15.64 -24.92
CA TRP A 237 6.28 14.42 -24.88
C TRP A 237 6.48 13.91 -23.46
N LEU A 238 6.74 12.62 -23.32
CA LEU A 238 7.00 12.01 -22.02
C LEU A 238 8.24 12.65 -21.37
N SER A 239 8.11 12.99 -20.07
CA SER A 239 9.27 13.29 -19.26
C SER A 239 9.93 11.97 -18.89
N MET A 240 11.09 11.66 -19.47
CA MET A 240 11.77 10.39 -19.24
C MET A 240 13.28 10.56 -19.31
N THR A 241 14.00 9.69 -18.61
CA THR A 241 15.44 9.54 -18.80
C THR A 241 15.70 8.67 -20.04
N PRO A 242 16.49 9.12 -21.02
CA PRO A 242 16.84 8.30 -22.18
C PRO A 242 17.55 7.00 -21.81
N GLU A 243 17.43 5.99 -22.67
CA GLU A 243 18.16 4.74 -22.50
C GLU A 243 19.69 4.97 -22.47
N GLY A 244 20.37 4.28 -21.55
CA GLY A 244 21.82 4.43 -21.35
C GLY A 244 22.22 5.60 -20.46
N GLU A 245 21.32 6.55 -20.20
CA GLU A 245 21.56 7.65 -19.26
C GLU A 245 21.20 7.26 -17.82
N THR A 246 21.85 7.94 -16.86
CA THR A 246 21.56 7.77 -15.44
C THR A 246 20.59 8.86 -14.98
N ASP A 247 19.47 8.43 -14.41
CA ASP A 247 18.59 9.33 -13.67
C ASP A 247 19.33 9.72 -12.37
N ARG A 248 19.90 10.92 -12.34
CA ARG A 248 20.66 11.40 -11.18
C ARG A 248 19.77 11.54 -9.95
N GLY A 249 18.47 11.84 -10.10
CA GLY A 249 17.54 11.92 -8.98
C GLY A 249 17.31 10.54 -8.36
N TYR A 250 17.09 9.54 -9.21
CA TYR A 250 17.00 8.13 -8.83
C TYR A 250 18.27 7.62 -8.15
N ALA A 251 19.44 7.90 -8.73
CA ALA A 251 20.74 7.42 -8.22
C ALA A 251 21.22 8.15 -6.95
N SER A 252 20.90 9.44 -6.77
CA SER A 252 21.44 10.25 -5.66
C SER A 252 20.55 10.34 -4.42
N THR A 253 19.22 10.19 -4.56
CA THR A 253 18.29 10.29 -3.43
C THR A 253 17.92 8.94 -2.82
N ARG A 254 18.28 7.83 -3.47
CA ARG A 254 17.81 6.48 -3.13
C ARG A 254 18.91 5.42 -3.10
N SER A 255 20.15 5.84 -2.84
CA SER A 255 21.32 4.98 -2.55
C SER A 255 21.16 4.07 -1.31
N THR A 256 19.95 3.99 -0.75
CA THR A 256 19.58 3.08 0.34
C THR A 256 19.01 1.76 -0.17
N TYR A 257 18.69 1.62 -1.45
CA TYR A 257 18.09 0.40 -2.00
C TYR A 257 19.03 -0.29 -2.99
N ASP A 258 19.57 -1.45 -2.60
CA ASP A 258 20.49 -2.25 -3.44
C ASP A 258 19.87 -2.60 -4.80
N PHE A 259 18.55 -2.83 -4.86
CA PHE A 259 17.84 -3.13 -6.11
C PHE A 259 17.88 -1.96 -7.10
N ALA A 260 17.66 -0.73 -6.63
CA ALA A 260 17.69 0.45 -7.48
C ALA A 260 19.07 0.65 -8.12
N GLU A 261 20.15 0.33 -7.42
CA GLU A 261 21.50 0.45 -7.98
C GLU A 261 21.75 -0.47 -9.20
N ALA A 262 20.91 -1.49 -9.39
CA ALA A 262 20.97 -2.37 -10.58
C ALA A 262 20.51 -1.68 -11.84
N PHE A 263 19.74 -0.62 -11.70
CA PHE A 263 19.11 0.07 -12.80
C PHE A 263 19.55 1.53 -12.75
N ARG A 264 20.09 2.07 -13.84
CA ARG A 264 20.57 3.47 -13.84
C ARG A 264 19.43 4.48 -13.84
N SER A 265 18.20 4.03 -14.08
CA SER A 265 17.01 4.86 -14.18
C SER A 265 15.76 4.05 -13.83
N GLN A 266 14.77 4.69 -13.21
CA GLN A 266 13.40 4.17 -13.03
C GLN A 266 12.63 3.95 -14.34
N ASP A 267 13.09 4.57 -15.44
CA ASP A 267 12.42 4.54 -16.74
C ASP A 267 12.97 3.46 -17.67
N ASN A 268 14.11 2.84 -17.31
CA ASN A 268 14.81 1.86 -18.14
C ASN A 268 15.35 0.70 -17.30
N PHE A 269 14.64 -0.42 -17.35
CA PHE A 269 15.00 -1.66 -16.66
C PHE A 269 15.33 -2.70 -17.72
N GLN A 270 16.52 -3.29 -17.60
CA GLN A 270 16.82 -4.52 -18.32
C GLN A 270 15.88 -5.63 -17.86
N PRO A 271 15.58 -6.62 -18.73
CA PRO A 271 14.68 -7.72 -18.38
C PRO A 271 15.08 -8.42 -17.07
N VAL A 272 14.14 -8.53 -16.15
CA VAL A 272 14.31 -9.21 -14.85
C VAL A 272 13.14 -10.15 -14.62
N VAL A 273 13.44 -11.40 -14.26
CA VAL A 273 12.42 -12.37 -13.88
C VAL A 273 11.97 -12.09 -12.46
N ILE A 274 10.66 -11.99 -12.24
CA ILE A 274 10.08 -11.88 -10.91
C ILE A 274 10.22 -13.24 -10.20
N PRO A 275 10.93 -13.30 -9.06
CA PRO A 275 11.23 -14.57 -8.43
C PRO A 275 10.00 -15.40 -8.05
N PHE A 276 10.09 -16.71 -8.22
CA PHE A 276 9.02 -17.65 -7.85
C PHE A 276 9.56 -18.80 -7.00
N GLU A 277 8.71 -19.37 -6.15
CA GLU A 277 9.08 -20.46 -5.26
C GLU A 277 9.64 -21.66 -6.04
N GLY A 278 10.80 -22.16 -5.61
CA GLY A 278 11.52 -23.26 -6.26
C GLY A 278 12.38 -22.85 -7.46
N GLN A 279 12.39 -21.56 -7.85
CA GLN A 279 13.28 -21.08 -8.90
C GLN A 279 14.75 -21.19 -8.45
N GLU A 280 15.59 -21.80 -9.30
CA GLU A 280 17.03 -21.72 -9.16
C GLU A 280 17.56 -20.45 -9.84
N ILE A 281 18.21 -19.57 -9.09
CA ILE A 281 18.85 -18.35 -9.56
C ILE A 281 20.37 -18.57 -9.59
N GLU A 282 20.99 -18.32 -10.74
CA GLU A 282 22.44 -18.24 -10.84
C GLU A 282 22.92 -16.83 -10.49
N LEU A 283 23.71 -16.73 -9.42
CA LEU A 283 24.29 -15.50 -8.89
C LEU A 283 25.69 -15.27 -9.44
N ASN A 284 25.97 -14.03 -9.81
CA ASN A 284 27.27 -13.58 -10.28
C ASN A 284 27.54 -12.15 -9.80
N ASN A 285 28.73 -11.63 -10.11
CA ASN A 285 29.15 -10.30 -9.67
C ASN A 285 28.32 -9.13 -10.25
N GLN A 286 27.49 -9.38 -11.27
CA GLN A 286 26.65 -8.38 -11.95
C GLN A 286 25.17 -8.46 -11.57
N ASN A 287 24.69 -9.51 -10.89
CA ASN A 287 23.27 -9.65 -10.55
C ASN A 287 22.98 -9.91 -9.07
N TRP A 288 23.98 -10.29 -8.27
CA TRP A 288 23.75 -10.71 -6.87
C TRP A 288 22.98 -9.68 -6.04
N PHE A 289 23.19 -8.40 -6.31
CA PHE A 289 22.60 -7.28 -5.58
C PHE A 289 21.12 -7.06 -5.90
N ILE A 290 20.65 -7.51 -7.07
CA ILE A 290 19.20 -7.59 -7.39
C ILE A 290 18.49 -8.53 -6.40
N TYR A 291 19.16 -9.62 -6.02
CA TYR A 291 18.61 -10.69 -5.18
C TYR A 291 19.06 -10.64 -3.72
N LYS A 292 19.93 -9.70 -3.35
CA LYS A 292 20.50 -9.61 -2.01
C LYS A 292 19.44 -9.47 -0.93
N ASP A 293 18.52 -8.52 -1.08
CA ASP A 293 17.42 -8.30 -0.12
C ASP A 293 16.51 -9.52 -0.01
N LEU A 294 16.26 -10.20 -1.13
CA LEU A 294 15.52 -11.46 -1.18
C LEU A 294 16.19 -12.52 -0.30
N ILE A 295 17.46 -12.79 -0.57
CA ILE A 295 18.23 -13.84 0.10
C ILE A 295 18.41 -13.52 1.59
N GLU A 296 18.81 -12.29 1.90
CA GLU A 296 19.22 -11.91 3.26
C GLU A 296 18.04 -11.57 4.17
N ARG A 297 17.11 -10.75 3.69
CA ARG A 297 16.11 -10.10 4.54
C ARG A 297 14.77 -10.81 4.51
N TYR A 298 14.40 -11.35 3.35
CA TYR A 298 13.08 -11.97 3.17
C TYR A 298 13.13 -13.47 3.41
N GLU A 299 14.23 -14.13 3.03
CA GLU A 299 14.43 -15.58 3.19
C GLU A 299 15.44 -15.95 4.29
N ASN A 300 15.97 -14.95 5.01
CA ASN A 300 16.79 -15.12 6.23
C ASN A 300 18.09 -15.92 6.05
N ASN A 301 18.79 -15.75 4.93
CA ASN A 301 20.09 -16.36 4.68
C ASN A 301 21.22 -15.34 4.86
N ARG A 302 22.47 -15.81 4.97
CA ARG A 302 23.65 -14.94 4.99
C ARG A 302 24.31 -14.94 3.61
N LEU A 303 24.38 -13.79 2.94
CA LEU A 303 25.05 -13.64 1.64
C LEU A 303 26.39 -12.91 1.83
N GLU A 304 27.50 -13.56 1.47
CA GLU A 304 28.82 -12.96 1.55
C GLU A 304 29.52 -12.98 0.20
N ARG A 305 30.35 -11.97 -0.06
CA ARG A 305 31.24 -11.90 -1.22
C ARG A 305 32.70 -11.76 -0.76
N LYS A 306 33.55 -12.68 -1.19
CA LYS A 306 35.00 -12.69 -0.90
C LYS A 306 35.75 -13.06 -2.16
N ASP A 307 36.69 -12.21 -2.59
CA ASP A 307 37.55 -12.45 -3.76
C ASP A 307 36.79 -12.83 -5.05
N GLY A 308 35.63 -12.19 -5.27
CA GLY A 308 34.77 -12.44 -6.43
C GLY A 308 33.94 -13.72 -6.36
N LYS A 309 34.05 -14.50 -5.28
CA LYS A 309 33.23 -15.67 -4.98
C LYS A 309 32.05 -15.30 -4.10
N ILE A 310 30.94 -16.02 -4.26
CA ILE A 310 29.71 -15.85 -3.51
C ILE A 310 29.57 -17.00 -2.52
N PHE A 311 29.17 -16.67 -1.30
CA PHE A 311 28.91 -17.63 -0.23
C PHE A 311 27.51 -17.42 0.30
N ILE A 312 26.74 -18.50 0.45
CA ILE A 312 25.43 -18.48 1.08
C ILE A 312 25.51 -19.37 2.33
N ASN A 313 25.19 -18.80 3.48
CA ASN A 313 25.29 -19.46 4.79
C ASN A 313 26.69 -20.03 5.11
N GLY A 314 27.74 -19.53 4.45
CA GLY A 314 29.12 -19.96 4.62
C GLY A 314 29.62 -20.99 3.59
N GLU A 315 28.74 -21.48 2.71
CA GLU A 315 29.10 -22.40 1.64
C GLU A 315 29.33 -21.64 0.33
N GLU A 316 30.44 -21.92 -0.36
CA GLU A 316 30.73 -21.34 -1.68
C GLU A 316 29.72 -21.87 -2.69
N THR A 317 28.93 -20.97 -3.28
CA THR A 317 27.92 -21.33 -4.28
C THR A 317 27.62 -20.12 -5.18
N ASN A 318 27.28 -20.40 -6.43
CA ASN A 318 26.71 -19.43 -7.36
C ASN A 318 25.21 -19.68 -7.60
N LYS A 319 24.56 -20.52 -6.79
CA LYS A 319 23.16 -20.90 -6.96
C LYS A 319 22.36 -20.62 -5.71
N TYR A 320 21.12 -20.19 -5.92
CA TYR A 320 20.14 -20.00 -4.86
C TYR A 320 18.77 -20.52 -5.28
N VAL A 321 18.09 -21.24 -4.38
CA VAL A 321 16.72 -21.70 -4.60
C VAL A 321 15.77 -20.81 -3.81
N VAL A 322 14.91 -20.10 -4.54
CA VAL A 322 13.92 -19.17 -3.98
C VAL A 322 12.88 -19.92 -3.15
N GLN A 323 12.56 -19.42 -1.95
CA GLN A 323 11.70 -20.09 -0.97
C GLN A 323 10.24 -19.64 -1.00
N GLN A 324 9.91 -18.55 -1.71
CA GLN A 324 8.53 -18.07 -1.85
C GLN A 324 8.30 -17.29 -3.14
N ASN A 325 7.04 -17.06 -3.48
CA ASN A 325 6.68 -16.18 -4.60
C ASN A 325 6.93 -14.71 -4.29
N TYR A 326 7.30 -13.96 -5.33
CA TYR A 326 7.50 -12.51 -5.29
C TYR A 326 6.61 -11.78 -6.30
N TYR A 327 6.48 -10.48 -6.10
CA TYR A 327 5.65 -9.60 -6.92
C TYR A 327 6.38 -8.28 -7.18
N PHE A 328 6.02 -7.61 -8.27
CA PHE A 328 6.47 -6.26 -8.57
C PHE A 328 5.29 -5.30 -8.51
N ALA A 329 5.30 -4.42 -7.51
CA ALA A 329 4.16 -3.55 -7.22
C ALA A 329 4.48 -2.11 -7.64
N MET A 330 3.63 -1.46 -8.44
CA MET A 330 3.83 -0.09 -8.92
C MET A 330 2.60 0.78 -8.65
N GLY A 331 2.82 2.10 -8.54
CA GLY A 331 1.73 3.05 -8.36
C GLY A 331 1.11 3.44 -9.70
N ASP A 332 -0.19 3.69 -9.70
CA ASP A 332 -0.90 4.18 -10.88
C ASP A 332 -0.47 5.62 -11.22
N ASN A 333 -0.13 6.44 -10.21
CA ASN A 333 0.55 7.71 -10.41
C ASN A 333 2.06 7.47 -10.46
N ARG A 334 2.53 7.00 -11.62
CA ARG A 334 3.81 6.30 -11.77
C ARG A 334 4.98 7.17 -11.34
N ASP A 335 5.02 8.44 -11.70
CA ASP A 335 6.14 9.31 -11.32
C ASP A 335 6.03 9.90 -9.90
N ASN A 336 4.85 9.83 -9.27
CA ASN A 336 4.63 10.26 -7.87
C ASN A 336 4.40 9.07 -6.93
N SER A 337 5.06 7.95 -7.22
CA SER A 337 4.94 6.72 -6.46
C SER A 337 6.31 6.24 -6.01
N GLU A 338 6.48 6.04 -4.71
CA GLU A 338 7.53 5.16 -4.19
C GLU A 338 7.02 3.71 -4.28
N ASP A 339 7.66 2.91 -5.13
CA ASP A 339 7.24 1.55 -5.48
C ASP A 339 8.39 0.56 -5.75
N SER A 340 8.09 -0.63 -6.29
CA SER A 340 9.06 -1.70 -6.53
C SER A 340 10.20 -1.32 -7.47
N ARG A 341 10.09 -0.24 -8.25
CA ARG A 341 11.24 0.29 -8.99
C ARG A 341 12.38 0.71 -8.08
N PHE A 342 12.15 0.93 -6.79
CA PHE A 342 13.18 1.39 -5.87
C PHE A 342 13.64 0.26 -4.96
N TRP A 343 12.73 -0.36 -4.20
CA TRP A 343 13.09 -1.41 -3.24
C TRP A 343 13.12 -2.82 -3.84
N GLY A 344 12.69 -3.00 -5.09
CA GLY A 344 12.61 -4.30 -5.74
C GLY A 344 11.37 -5.11 -5.35
N PHE A 345 11.58 -6.40 -5.13
CA PHE A 345 10.49 -7.37 -5.04
C PHE A 345 9.69 -7.28 -3.74
N VAL A 346 8.38 -7.55 -3.84
CA VAL A 346 7.48 -7.70 -2.69
C VAL A 346 7.27 -9.20 -2.44
N PRO A 347 7.72 -9.76 -1.30
CA PRO A 347 7.52 -11.18 -1.00
C PRO A 347 6.06 -11.50 -0.66
N LYS A 348 5.64 -12.75 -0.93
CA LYS A 348 4.29 -13.26 -0.65
C LYS A 348 3.89 -13.09 0.81
N ASP A 349 4.79 -13.29 1.75
CA ASP A 349 4.52 -13.12 3.19
C ASP A 349 4.26 -11.65 3.62
N HIS A 350 4.59 -10.65 2.79
CA HIS A 350 4.29 -9.24 3.04
C HIS A 350 2.91 -8.82 2.52
N ILE A 351 2.29 -9.59 1.61
CA ILE A 351 0.95 -9.30 1.08
C ILE A 351 -0.10 -9.45 2.19
N ILE A 352 -0.94 -8.43 2.38
CA ILE A 352 -2.04 -8.45 3.34
C ILE A 352 -3.32 -8.96 2.70
N GLY A 353 -3.71 -8.39 1.57
CA GLY A 353 -4.98 -8.69 0.92
C GLY A 353 -5.25 -7.82 -0.31
N LYS A 354 -6.40 -8.06 -0.95
CA LYS A 354 -6.89 -7.31 -2.12
C LYS A 354 -7.74 -6.13 -1.67
N GLY A 355 -7.43 -4.92 -2.11
CA GLY A 355 -8.35 -3.78 -1.98
C GLY A 355 -9.53 -3.96 -2.93
N PHE A 356 -10.77 -3.83 -2.44
CA PHE A 356 -11.95 -4.05 -3.30
C PHE A 356 -13.04 -2.98 -3.19
N ILE A 357 -13.14 -2.23 -2.09
CA ILE A 357 -14.15 -1.17 -1.91
C ILE A 357 -13.55 0.06 -1.22
N VAL A 358 -13.85 1.25 -1.74
CA VAL A 358 -13.75 2.52 -1.01
C VAL A 358 -15.02 2.69 -0.17
N TRP A 359 -14.96 2.48 1.14
CA TRP A 359 -16.17 2.55 1.99
C TRP A 359 -16.45 3.96 2.51
N TYR A 360 -15.42 4.79 2.60
CA TYR A 360 -15.53 6.20 2.95
C TYR A 360 -14.45 7.00 2.25
N SER A 361 -14.74 8.27 1.97
CA SER A 361 -13.81 9.17 1.32
C SER A 361 -14.08 10.59 1.74
N HIS A 362 -13.02 11.35 2.00
CA HIS A 362 -13.11 12.78 2.25
C HIS A 362 -11.98 13.53 1.55
N ASP A 363 -12.17 14.81 1.31
CA ASP A 363 -11.13 15.77 0.94
C ASP A 363 -11.15 16.92 1.95
N LYS A 364 -10.02 17.15 2.64
CA LYS A 364 -9.87 18.20 3.67
C LYS A 364 -11.05 18.29 4.68
N GLY A 365 -11.62 17.14 5.05
CA GLY A 365 -12.74 17.00 5.99
C GLY A 365 -14.14 16.99 5.36
N VAL A 366 -14.26 17.30 4.06
CA VAL A 366 -15.52 17.27 3.31
C VAL A 366 -15.73 15.88 2.70
N PRO A 367 -16.84 15.17 3.01
CA PRO A 367 -17.11 13.87 2.42
C PRO A 367 -17.28 13.92 0.90
N ARG A 368 -16.70 12.93 0.20
CA ARG A 368 -16.87 12.73 -1.25
C ARG A 368 -17.91 11.65 -1.50
N PHE A 369 -19.18 12.05 -1.58
CA PHE A 369 -20.31 11.12 -1.68
C PHE A 369 -20.27 10.22 -2.92
N ASN A 370 -19.73 10.70 -4.04
CA ASN A 370 -19.57 9.93 -5.28
C ASN A 370 -18.52 8.79 -5.17
N ARG A 371 -17.76 8.72 -4.07
CA ARG A 371 -16.74 7.68 -3.84
C ARG A 371 -17.13 6.70 -2.73
N ILE A 372 -18.24 6.92 -2.03
CA ILE A 372 -18.69 6.04 -0.96
C ILE A 372 -19.22 4.73 -1.57
N LEU A 373 -18.72 3.60 -1.06
CA LEU A 373 -18.98 2.25 -1.56
C LEU A 373 -18.57 2.02 -3.02
N LYS A 374 -17.62 2.81 -3.54
CA LYS A 374 -17.09 2.63 -4.89
C LYS A 374 -16.30 1.32 -4.95
N LEU A 375 -16.66 0.43 -5.87
CA LEU A 375 -15.88 -0.76 -6.18
C LEU A 375 -14.54 -0.35 -6.81
N ILE A 376 -13.51 -1.11 -6.47
CA ILE A 376 -12.17 -0.94 -7.01
C ILE A 376 -11.99 -2.02 -8.07
N GLU A 377 -11.62 -1.60 -9.28
CA GLU A 377 -11.35 -2.49 -10.41
C GLU A 377 -9.85 -2.80 -10.55
#